data_AF-A0A6N8RDR8-F1
#
_entry.id   AF-A0A6N8RDR8-F1
#
_cell.length_a   1.000
_cell.length_b   1.000
_cell.length_c   1.000
_cell.angle_alpha   90.00
_cell.angle_beta   90.00
_cell.angle_gamma   90.00
#
_symmetry.space_group_name_H-M   'P 1'
#
loop_
_entity.id
_entity.type
_entity.pdbx_description
1 polymer ?
#
loop_
_entity_poly.entity_id
_entity_poly.type
_entity_poly.pdbx_seq_one_letter_code
_entity_poly.pdbx_strand_id
1 'polypeptide(L)'
;FNEMMVRCGYEWTGHPVTADGQIYTLHGKAGNTPASLVEVEVADSAPYEIRIRGLVKESTFKKADLQTLTELRYVPGSNSFSLHDVLTNHADYPHDYQIIYHSNFGTPILEEGARFLAPISSISPFNDYAKSGLKTWQTYQGPTKDFDEMVFNI
;
A
#
# COMPACT_ATOMS: atom_id res chain seq x y z
N PHE A 1 -8.53 -10.73 0.49
CA PHE A 1 -7.49 -9.98 -0.24
C PHE A 1 -6.76 -10.92 -1.17
N ASN A 2 -6.50 -10.48 -2.40
CA ASN A 2 -5.78 -11.21 -3.44
C ASN A 2 -4.32 -10.73 -3.59
N GLU A 3 -3.91 -9.69 -2.85
CA GLU A 3 -2.55 -9.13 -2.90
C GLU A 3 -1.91 -9.05 -1.50
N MET A 4 -0.62 -9.38 -1.41
CA MET A 4 0.17 -9.24 -0.17
C MET A 4 0.55 -7.77 0.11
N MET A 5 0.85 -6.99 -0.93
CA MET A 5 1.17 -5.56 -0.83
C MET A 5 0.66 -4.85 -2.08
N VAL A 6 -0.10 -3.78 -1.89
CA VAL A 6 -0.67 -2.94 -2.94
C VAL A 6 -0.18 -1.51 -2.79
N ARG A 7 0.21 -0.88 -3.89
CA ARG A 7 0.38 0.56 -3.96
C ARG A 7 -0.98 1.20 -4.18
N CYS A 8 -1.47 1.94 -3.20
CA CYS A 8 -2.66 2.75 -3.40
C CYS A 8 -2.33 3.95 -4.31
N GLY A 9 -3.36 4.67 -4.76
CA GLY A 9 -3.16 5.88 -5.58
C GLY A 9 -2.39 6.97 -4.86
N TYR A 10 -1.59 7.68 -5.63
CA TYR A 10 -0.82 8.84 -5.18
C TYR A 10 -1.63 10.13 -5.31
N GLU A 11 -2.56 10.22 -6.28
CA GLU A 11 -3.50 11.36 -6.39
C GLU A 11 -4.51 11.38 -5.23
N TRP A 12 -4.97 10.21 -4.79
CA TRP A 12 -5.74 10.03 -3.54
C TRP A 12 -5.66 8.59 -3.07
N THR A 13 -5.86 8.37 -1.77
CA THR A 13 -6.02 7.04 -1.18
C THR A 13 -6.94 7.09 0.06
N GLY A 14 -7.35 5.91 0.54
CA GLY A 14 -8.27 5.76 1.68
C GLY A 14 -9.69 5.33 1.27
N HIS A 15 -10.64 5.52 2.18
CA HIS A 15 -12.06 5.15 1.98
C HIS A 15 -12.69 5.93 0.81
N PRO A 16 -13.64 5.32 0.08
CA PRO A 16 -14.28 5.96 -1.05
C PRO A 16 -15.19 7.10 -0.59
N VAL A 17 -15.23 8.18 -1.37
CA VAL A 17 -16.10 9.34 -1.10
C VAL A 17 -16.49 10.04 -2.39
N THR A 18 -17.66 10.68 -2.41
CA THR A 18 -18.02 11.65 -3.45
C THR A 18 -17.89 13.05 -2.86
N ALA A 19 -16.96 13.85 -3.38
CA ALA A 19 -16.71 15.21 -2.94
C ALA A 19 -16.28 16.07 -4.14
N ASP A 20 -16.51 17.37 -4.09
CA ASP A 20 -16.06 18.33 -5.12
C ASP A 20 -16.47 17.98 -6.56
N GLY A 21 -17.63 17.32 -6.73
CA GLY A 21 -18.12 16.86 -8.03
C GLY A 21 -17.35 15.68 -8.62
N GLN A 22 -16.52 14.99 -7.82
CA GLN A 22 -15.74 13.81 -8.21
C GLN A 22 -16.01 12.62 -7.29
N ILE A 23 -15.94 11.42 -7.87
CA ILE A 23 -15.88 10.17 -7.12
C ILE A 23 -14.40 9.85 -6.86
N TYR A 24 -14.06 9.71 -5.59
CA TYR A 24 -12.78 9.17 -5.13
C TYR A 24 -13.00 7.69 -4.81
N THR A 25 -12.46 6.81 -5.65
CA THR A 25 -12.57 5.36 -5.46
C THR A 25 -11.71 4.91 -4.29
N LEU A 26 -12.08 3.78 -3.67
CA LEU A 26 -11.33 3.15 -2.59
C LEU A 26 -9.86 2.97 -3.02
N HIS A 27 -8.94 3.50 -2.23
CA HIS A 27 -7.49 3.37 -2.40
C HIS A 27 -6.91 3.90 -3.72
N GLY A 28 -7.60 4.80 -4.43
CA GLY A 28 -6.99 5.50 -5.57
C GLY A 28 -6.85 4.67 -6.83
N LYS A 29 -5.95 5.10 -7.74
CA LYS A 29 -5.82 4.50 -9.08
C LYS A 29 -4.64 3.56 -9.21
N ALA A 30 -3.53 3.75 -8.51
CA ALA A 30 -2.28 3.03 -8.79
C ALA A 30 -2.44 1.50 -8.81
N GLY A 31 -3.05 0.89 -7.79
CA GLY A 31 -3.28 -0.56 -7.72
C GLY A 31 -4.20 -1.11 -8.82
N ASN A 32 -5.00 -0.25 -9.45
CA ASN A 32 -5.91 -0.58 -10.55
C ASN A 32 -5.40 -0.07 -11.91
N THR A 33 -4.20 0.51 -11.96
CA THR A 33 -3.61 1.08 -13.18
C THR A 33 -2.48 0.17 -13.67
N PRO A 34 -2.61 -0.44 -14.87
CA PRO A 34 -1.52 -1.23 -15.44
C PRO A 34 -0.25 -0.41 -15.61
N ALA A 35 0.90 -1.04 -15.39
CA ALA A 35 2.18 -0.43 -15.70
C ALA A 35 2.28 -0.15 -17.20
N SER A 36 2.62 1.08 -17.57
CA SER A 36 2.85 1.52 -18.95
C SER A 36 4.18 1.02 -19.52
N LEU A 37 5.11 0.67 -18.64
CA LEU A 37 6.40 0.06 -18.94
C LEU A 37 6.70 -0.96 -17.84
N VAL A 38 7.24 -2.11 -18.22
CA VAL A 38 7.77 -3.11 -17.29
C VAL A 38 9.16 -3.52 -17.75
N GLU A 39 10.12 -3.50 -16.83
CA GLU A 39 11.50 -3.90 -17.07
C GLU A 39 11.92 -4.92 -16.02
N VAL A 40 12.68 -5.93 -16.45
CA VAL A 40 13.29 -6.91 -15.56
C VAL A 40 14.78 -6.93 -15.84
N GLU A 41 15.58 -6.68 -14.82
CA GLU A 41 17.03 -6.70 -14.85
C GLU A 41 17.53 -7.78 -13.88
N VAL A 42 18.48 -8.59 -14.33
CA VAL A 42 19.15 -9.59 -13.50
C VAL A 42 20.64 -9.29 -13.56
N ALA A 43 21.27 -9.08 -12.41
CA ALA A 43 22.71 -8.81 -12.37
C ALA A 43 23.51 -10.01 -12.90
N ASP A 44 24.55 -9.76 -13.71
CA ASP A 44 25.37 -10.81 -14.36
C ASP A 44 26.34 -11.52 -13.41
N SER A 45 26.47 -11.03 -12.18
CA SER A 45 27.37 -11.58 -11.16
C SER A 45 26.63 -11.81 -9.85
N ALA A 46 27.12 -12.78 -9.07
CA ALA A 46 26.65 -13.01 -7.71
C ALA A 46 26.59 -11.68 -6.90
N PRO A 47 25.53 -11.43 -6.12
CA PRO A 47 24.48 -12.38 -5.74
C PRO A 47 23.29 -12.47 -6.72
N TYR A 48 23.42 -12.00 -7.96
CA TYR A 48 22.38 -12.07 -9.01
C TYR A 48 21.08 -11.37 -8.61
N GLU A 49 21.18 -10.14 -8.06
CA GLU A 49 20.01 -9.33 -7.71
C GLU A 49 19.08 -9.18 -8.93
N ILE A 50 17.79 -9.41 -8.70
CA ILE A 50 16.71 -9.22 -9.66
C ILE A 50 16.01 -7.90 -9.33
N ARG A 51 15.89 -7.03 -10.32
CA ARG A 51 15.14 -5.77 -10.24
C ARG A 51 13.96 -5.82 -11.21
N ILE A 52 12.76 -5.61 -10.69
CA ILE A 52 11.54 -5.50 -11.47
C ILE A 52 11.07 -4.06 -11.36
N ARG A 53 11.10 -3.32 -12.46
CA ARG A 53 10.63 -1.93 -12.53
C ARG A 53 9.32 -1.83 -13.29
N GLY A 54 8.44 -0.96 -12.83
CA GLY A 54 7.17 -0.67 -13.48
C GLY A 54 6.83 0.81 -13.45
N LEU A 55 6.47 1.41 -14.59
CA LEU A 55 6.00 2.79 -14.66
C LEU A 55 4.47 2.85 -14.56
N VAL A 56 3.95 3.37 -13.45
CA VAL A 56 2.51 3.61 -13.26
C VAL A 56 2.22 5.09 -13.50
N LYS A 57 1.18 5.40 -14.25
CA LYS A 57 0.81 6.78 -14.62
C LYS A 57 -0.59 7.12 -14.16
N GLU A 58 -0.69 7.95 -13.12
CA GLU A 58 -1.94 8.57 -12.69
C GLU A 58 -2.09 9.94 -13.38
N SER A 59 -2.22 9.89 -14.71
CA SER A 59 -2.34 11.09 -15.55
C SER A 59 -3.80 11.32 -15.95
N THR A 60 -4.29 12.55 -15.80
CA THR A 60 -5.66 12.92 -16.21
C THR A 60 -5.65 14.34 -16.76
N PHE A 61 -6.22 14.52 -17.97
CA PHE A 61 -6.25 15.82 -18.66
C PHE A 61 -6.88 16.90 -17.78
N LYS A 62 -6.16 18.02 -17.61
CA LYS A 62 -6.53 19.17 -16.74
C LYS A 62 -6.69 18.82 -15.25
N LYS A 63 -6.14 17.70 -14.78
CA LYS A 63 -6.04 17.34 -13.36
C LYS A 63 -4.58 17.05 -13.03
N ALA A 64 -4.26 15.87 -12.53
CA ALA A 64 -2.90 15.48 -12.14
C ALA A 64 -2.12 14.80 -13.28
N ASP A 65 -0.78 14.88 -13.21
CA ASP A 65 0.14 14.01 -13.94
C ASP A 65 1.21 13.47 -12.97
N LEU A 66 0.78 12.53 -12.13
CA LEU A 66 1.63 11.85 -11.17
C LEU A 66 2.11 10.53 -11.78
N GLN A 67 3.42 10.40 -12.01
CA GLN A 67 4.00 9.18 -12.54
C GLN A 67 4.96 8.56 -11.53
N THR A 68 4.78 7.26 -11.29
CA THR A 68 5.56 6.52 -10.31
C THR A 68 6.37 5.46 -11.01
N LEU A 69 7.70 5.60 -10.96
CA LEU A 69 8.60 4.50 -11.28
C LEU A 69 8.73 3.62 -10.04
N THR A 70 8.08 2.47 -10.09
CA THR A 70 8.11 1.46 -9.03
C THR A 70 9.28 0.52 -9.23
N GLU A 71 9.88 0.03 -8.15
CA GLU A 71 10.92 -0.99 -8.22
C GLU A 71 10.74 -2.00 -7.09
N LEU A 72 10.83 -3.28 -7.42
CA LEU A 72 11.03 -4.38 -6.48
C LEU A 72 12.43 -4.95 -6.70
N ARG A 73 13.22 -5.07 -5.63
CA ARG A 73 14.53 -5.73 -5.65
C ARG A 73 14.49 -7.00 -4.82
N TYR A 74 15.06 -8.05 -5.37
CA TYR A 74 15.11 -9.36 -4.72
C TYR A 74 16.43 -10.05 -5.03
N VAL A 75 17.07 -10.61 -4.01
CA VAL A 75 18.24 -11.48 -4.17
C VAL A 75 17.78 -12.94 -4.06
N PRO A 76 18.05 -13.80 -5.05
CA PRO A 76 17.68 -15.21 -5.00
C PRO A 76 18.11 -15.90 -3.69
N GLY A 77 17.17 -16.59 -3.04
CA GLY A 77 17.40 -17.25 -1.76
C GLY A 77 17.27 -16.35 -0.52
N SER A 78 17.08 -15.03 -0.69
CA SER A 78 16.74 -14.13 0.41
C SER A 78 15.33 -14.40 0.93
N ASN A 79 15.12 -14.14 2.22
CA ASN A 79 13.81 -14.10 2.89
C ASN A 79 13.21 -12.67 2.91
N SER A 80 13.82 -11.74 2.17
CA SER A 80 13.41 -10.34 2.11
C SER A 80 13.52 -9.80 0.70
N PHE A 81 12.75 -8.76 0.44
CA PHE A 81 12.81 -7.92 -0.75
C PHE A 81 12.67 -6.46 -0.32
N SER A 82 13.06 -5.54 -1.19
CA SER A 82 12.87 -4.10 -0.97
C SER A 82 12.00 -3.51 -2.07
N LEU A 83 11.21 -2.51 -1.72
CA LEU A 83 10.47 -1.68 -2.66
C LEU A 83 11.11 -0.30 -2.70
N HIS A 84 11.26 0.26 -3.89
CA HIS A 84 11.80 1.60 -4.08
C HIS A 84 11.00 2.31 -5.17
N ASP A 85 10.15 3.25 -4.74
CA ASP A 85 9.27 3.97 -5.66
C ASP A 85 9.72 5.43 -5.77
N VAL A 86 9.73 5.96 -6.99
CA VAL A 86 10.00 7.36 -7.28
C VAL A 86 8.76 7.97 -7.92
N LEU A 87 8.06 8.80 -7.15
CA LEU A 87 6.92 9.60 -7.61
C LEU A 87 7.43 10.93 -8.19
N THR A 88 7.04 11.23 -9.43
CA THR A 88 7.35 12.50 -10.11
C THR A 88 6.04 13.18 -10.50
N ASN A 89 5.89 14.45 -10.13
CA ASN A 89 4.83 15.31 -10.67
C ASN A 89 5.32 15.92 -11.99
N HIS A 90 4.65 15.56 -13.09
CA HIS A 90 4.94 16.03 -14.44
C HIS A 90 4.07 17.24 -14.87
N ALA A 91 3.14 17.69 -14.02
CA ALA A 91 2.30 18.85 -14.30
C ALA A 91 3.07 20.18 -14.10
N ASP A 92 2.58 21.25 -14.71
CA ASP A 92 3.11 22.61 -14.56
C ASP A 92 2.80 23.24 -13.18
N TYR A 93 2.00 22.56 -12.35
CA TYR A 93 1.51 23.07 -11.07
C TYR A 93 1.82 22.09 -9.93
N PRO A 94 2.00 22.59 -8.69
CA PRO A 94 2.09 21.73 -7.53
C PRO A 94 0.81 20.91 -7.36
N HIS A 95 0.97 19.64 -7.01
CA HIS A 95 -0.11 18.73 -6.65
C HIS A 95 0.21 18.06 -5.31
N ASP A 96 -0.79 18.02 -4.44
CA ASP A 96 -0.73 17.19 -3.25
C ASP A 96 -0.69 15.72 -3.66
N TYR A 97 0.00 14.91 -2.86
CA TYR A 97 0.06 13.47 -3.06
C TYR A 97 -0.03 12.75 -1.72
N GLN A 98 -0.43 11.49 -1.78
CA GLN A 98 -0.54 10.61 -0.63
C GLN A 98 0.23 9.31 -0.90
N ILE A 99 0.62 8.61 0.15
CA ILE A 99 1.31 7.32 0.03
C ILE A 99 0.70 6.34 1.02
N ILE A 100 0.14 5.25 0.50
CA ILE A 100 -0.25 4.07 1.29
C ILE A 100 0.27 2.82 0.58
N TYR A 101 1.06 2.04 1.31
CA TYR A 101 1.38 0.66 0.97
C TYR A 101 0.44 -0.26 1.75
N HIS A 102 -0.59 -0.75 1.09
CA HIS A 102 -1.61 -1.56 1.72
C HIS A 102 -1.17 -3.03 1.76
N SER A 103 -0.64 -3.46 2.91
CA SER A 103 -0.15 -4.83 3.10
C SER A 103 -1.22 -5.70 3.74
N ASN A 104 -1.53 -6.84 3.13
CA ASN A 104 -2.49 -7.81 3.64
C ASN A 104 -1.79 -9.12 3.99
N PHE A 105 -1.90 -9.52 5.25
CA PHE A 105 -1.37 -10.80 5.73
C PHE A 105 -2.52 -11.75 6.03
N GLY A 106 -2.41 -12.98 5.54
CA GLY A 106 -3.34 -14.06 5.83
C GLY A 106 -2.64 -15.22 6.55
N THR A 107 -3.24 -16.40 6.50
CA THR A 107 -2.57 -17.62 6.96
C THR A 107 -1.27 -17.86 6.15
N PRO A 108 -0.20 -18.40 6.77
CA PRO A 108 -0.11 -18.82 8.17
C PRO A 108 0.32 -17.73 9.15
N ILE A 109 0.49 -16.47 8.72
CA ILE A 109 0.97 -15.37 9.59
C ILE A 109 -0.14 -14.87 10.51
N LEU A 110 -1.33 -14.69 9.96
CA LEU A 110 -2.50 -14.20 10.69
C LEU A 110 -3.34 -15.38 11.18
N GLU A 111 -3.27 -15.65 12.49
CA GLU A 111 -4.02 -16.68 13.21
C GLU A 111 -4.41 -16.19 14.61
N GLU A 112 -5.18 -17.00 15.35
CA GLU A 112 -5.57 -16.68 16.72
C GLU A 112 -4.34 -16.48 17.60
N GLY A 113 -4.25 -15.31 18.25
CA GLY A 113 -3.13 -14.99 19.12
C GLY A 113 -1.91 -14.42 18.38
N ALA A 114 -1.95 -14.25 17.06
CA ALA A 114 -0.93 -13.51 16.32
C ALA A 114 -0.78 -12.09 16.88
N ARG A 115 0.44 -11.55 16.84
CA ARG A 115 0.77 -10.28 17.50
C ARG A 115 1.33 -9.25 16.53
N PHE A 116 0.80 -8.03 16.58
CA PHE A 116 1.42 -6.86 15.94
C PHE A 116 2.53 -6.30 16.83
N LEU A 117 3.73 -6.16 16.27
CA LEU A 117 4.89 -5.60 16.94
C LEU A 117 5.49 -4.49 16.06
N ALA A 118 5.53 -3.28 16.58
CA ALA A 118 6.17 -2.13 15.92
C ALA A 118 6.64 -1.10 16.96
N PRO A 119 7.64 -0.25 16.63
CA PRO A 119 8.05 0.85 17.50
C PRO A 119 6.98 1.96 17.48
N ILE A 120 6.07 1.94 18.46
CA ILE A 120 4.92 2.85 18.52
C ILE A 120 4.97 3.68 19.80
N SER A 121 4.79 4.99 19.68
CA SER A 121 4.71 5.92 20.82
C SER A 121 3.29 6.13 21.36
N SER A 122 2.29 6.04 20.49
CA SER A 122 0.89 6.33 20.80
C SER A 122 -0.03 5.45 19.96
N ILE A 123 -1.21 5.14 20.49
CA ILE A 123 -2.23 4.48 19.68
C ILE A 123 -3.60 5.06 20.00
N SER A 124 -4.41 5.23 18.96
CA SER A 124 -5.78 5.70 19.08
C SER A 124 -6.72 4.90 18.15
N PRO A 125 -7.97 4.66 18.54
CA PRO A 125 -8.94 4.04 17.65
C PRO A 125 -9.29 5.02 16.52
N PHE A 126 -9.38 4.52 15.29
CA PHE A 126 -9.75 5.34 14.13
C PHE A 126 -11.21 5.82 14.20
N ASN A 127 -12.10 5.00 14.75
CA ASN A 127 -13.53 5.27 14.86
C ASN A 127 -14.12 4.76 16.19
N ASP A 128 -15.41 4.99 16.41
CA ASP A 128 -16.11 4.55 17.64
C ASP A 128 -16.15 3.03 17.80
N TYR A 129 -16.22 2.28 16.70
CA TYR A 129 -16.21 0.81 16.70
C TYR A 129 -14.88 0.25 17.23
N ALA A 130 -13.75 0.79 16.76
CA ALA A 130 -12.41 0.38 17.15
C ALA A 130 -12.06 0.68 18.62
N LYS A 131 -12.82 1.55 19.32
CA LYS A 131 -12.63 1.80 20.76
C LYS A 131 -12.70 0.51 21.59
N SER A 132 -13.56 -0.41 21.20
CA SER A 132 -13.74 -1.70 21.89
C SER A 132 -12.49 -2.60 21.80
N GLY A 133 -11.78 -2.55 20.67
CA GLY A 133 -10.55 -3.31 20.44
C GLY A 133 -9.29 -2.68 21.02
N LEU A 134 -9.35 -1.43 21.52
CA LEU A 134 -8.16 -0.69 21.96
C LEU A 134 -7.39 -1.38 23.10
N LYS A 135 -8.05 -2.16 23.96
CA LYS A 135 -7.35 -2.89 25.03
C LYS A 135 -6.52 -4.07 24.52
N THR A 136 -6.88 -4.62 23.37
CA THR A 136 -6.31 -5.85 22.79
C THR A 136 -5.77 -5.64 21.39
N TRP A 137 -5.53 -4.39 20.98
CA TRP A 137 -5.19 -4.00 19.61
C TRP A 137 -3.97 -4.73 19.04
N GLN A 138 -3.04 -5.18 19.89
CA GLN A 138 -1.83 -5.91 19.49
C GLN A 138 -2.09 -7.37 19.15
N THR A 139 -3.21 -7.93 19.57
CA THR A 139 -3.47 -9.37 19.50
C THR A 139 -4.64 -9.63 18.58
N TYR A 140 -4.40 -10.38 17.51
CA TYR A 140 -5.42 -10.73 16.54
C TYR A 140 -6.29 -11.90 17.04
N GLN A 141 -7.57 -11.82 16.70
CA GLN A 141 -8.50 -12.94 16.82
C GLN A 141 -8.23 -13.96 15.70
N GLY A 142 -8.69 -15.19 15.88
CA GLY A 142 -8.74 -16.15 14.78
C GLY A 142 -9.69 -15.70 13.66
N PRO A 143 -9.72 -16.41 12.52
CA PRO A 143 -10.65 -16.14 11.42
C PRO A 143 -12.08 -16.00 11.93
N THR A 144 -12.63 -14.79 11.83
CA THR A 144 -13.95 -14.44 12.38
C THR A 144 -14.86 -14.04 11.24
N LYS A 145 -15.90 -14.84 11.02
CA LYS A 145 -16.88 -14.58 9.96
C LYS A 145 -17.61 -13.27 10.25
N ASP A 146 -17.84 -12.48 9.20
CA ASP A 146 -18.59 -11.21 9.27
C ASP A 146 -17.94 -10.16 10.21
N PHE A 147 -16.63 -10.31 10.50
CA PHE A 147 -15.86 -9.33 11.24
C PHE A 147 -15.59 -8.10 10.37
N ASP A 148 -15.95 -6.93 10.87
CA ASP A 148 -15.66 -5.65 10.24
C ASP A 148 -14.25 -5.16 10.63
N GLU A 149 -13.64 -4.31 9.82
CA GLU A 149 -12.28 -3.85 10.08
C GLU A 149 -12.19 -3.02 11.38
N MET A 150 -11.14 -3.28 12.18
CA MET A 150 -10.75 -2.43 13.30
C MET A 150 -9.45 -1.73 12.96
N VAL A 151 -9.53 -0.42 12.77
CA VAL A 151 -8.40 0.43 12.39
C VAL A 151 -7.93 1.23 13.59
N PHE A 152 -6.61 1.27 13.79
CA PHE A 152 -5.96 2.06 14.81
C PHE A 152 -4.92 2.98 14.18
N ASN A 153 -4.87 4.23 14.66
CA ASN A 153 -3.79 5.16 14.30
C ASN A 153 -2.63 4.93 15.26
N ILE A 154 -1.43 4.78 14.71
CA ILE A 154 -0.16 4.63 15.44
C ILE A 154 0.67 5.92 15.40
#